data_AF-A0A4V1FB52-F1
#
_entry.id   AF-A0A4V1FB52-F1
#
_cell.length_a   1.000
_cell.length_b   1.000
_cell.length_c   1.000
_cell.angle_alpha   90.00
_cell.angle_beta   90.00
_cell.angle_gamma   90.00
#
_symmetry.space_group_name_H-M   'P 1'
#
loop_
_entity.id
_entity.type
_entity.pdbx_description
1 polymer ?
#
loop_
_entity_poly.entity_id
_entity_poly.type
_entity_poly.pdbx_seq_one_letter_code
_entity_poly.pdbx_strand_id
1 'polypeptide(L)'
;MAIGLVLFGFFEFLGIDPRYGGIISAVIVGTLIGKTIGKSSEKYAFFSIFTYNLIGWILVFLFTSDGKLALQYGGIALSVLIGFALVMVFFYSIIGSFGAFVVSNLSRNKQDEGL
;
A
#
# COMPACT_ATOMS: atom_id res chain seq x y z
N MET A 1 -4.94 -8.67 0.76
CA MET A 1 -5.50 -7.45 1.37
C MET A 1 -5.11 -7.32 2.84
N ALA A 2 -5.37 -8.33 3.70
CA ALA A 2 -4.74 -8.41 5.04
C ALA A 2 -3.20 -8.46 4.99
N ILE A 3 -2.64 -8.97 3.89
CA ILE A 3 -1.19 -9.12 3.66
C ILE A 3 -0.41 -7.80 3.85
N GLY A 4 -0.92 -6.65 3.38
CA GLY A 4 -0.20 -5.38 3.53
C GLY A 4 -0.10 -4.90 4.98
N LEU A 5 -1.21 -4.98 5.72
CA LEU A 5 -1.27 -4.69 7.16
C LEU A 5 -0.45 -5.69 7.98
N VAL A 6 -0.50 -6.98 7.62
CA VAL A 6 0.29 -8.03 8.26
C VAL A 6 1.78 -7.82 8.01
N LEU A 7 2.19 -7.45 6.79
CA LEU A 7 3.58 -7.12 6.47
C LEU A 7 4.05 -5.89 7.24
N PHE A 8 3.21 -4.86 7.36
CA PHE A 8 3.53 -3.67 8.14
C PHE A 8 3.78 -4.01 9.62
N GLY A 9 2.85 -4.74 10.26
CA GLY A 9 3.03 -5.18 11.66
C GLY A 9 4.19 -6.16 11.84
N PHE A 10 4.47 -7.01 10.84
CA PHE A 10 5.61 -7.91 10.85
C PHE A 10 6.95 -7.17 10.77
N PHE A 11 7.06 -6.14 9.93
CA PHE A 11 8.27 -5.32 9.82
C PHE A 11 8.50 -4.46 11.06
N GLU A 12 7.42 -3.95 11.66
CA GLU A 12 7.48 -3.28 12.96
C GLU A 12 8.00 -4.22 14.05
N PHE A 13 7.50 -5.46 14.11
CA PHE A 13 8.00 -6.49 15.04
C PHE A 13 9.49 -6.81 14.85
N LEU A 14 9.97 -6.81 13.60
CA LEU A 14 11.38 -7.05 13.28
C LEU A 14 12.28 -5.82 13.54
N GLY A 15 11.73 -4.70 14.01
CA GLY A 15 12.49 -3.47 14.23
C GLY A 15 12.97 -2.82 12.93
N ILE A 16 12.37 -3.14 11.79
CA ILE A 16 12.68 -2.49 10.52
C ILE A 16 12.05 -1.09 10.53
N ASP A 17 12.82 -0.09 10.08
CA ASP A 17 12.32 1.27 10.01
C ASP A 17 11.00 1.32 9.19
N PRO A 18 9.94 1.96 9.74
CA PRO A 18 8.60 1.93 9.16
C PRO A 18 8.54 2.42 7.70
N ARG A 19 9.44 3.33 7.30
CA ARG A 19 9.48 3.86 5.93
C ARG A 19 9.91 2.77 4.96
N TYR A 20 10.98 2.05 5.29
CA TYR A 20 11.49 0.94 4.47
C TYR A 20 10.52 -0.24 4.49
N GLY A 21 9.94 -0.56 5.65
CA GLY A 21 8.88 -1.57 5.76
C GLY A 21 7.68 -1.26 4.88
N GLY A 22 7.26 0.00 4.81
CA GLY A 22 6.19 0.46 3.92
C GLY A 22 6.54 0.33 2.44
N ILE A 23 7.77 0.69 2.04
CA ILE A 23 8.24 0.55 0.65
C ILE A 23 8.24 -0.93 0.25
N ILE A 24 8.84 -1.80 1.06
CA ILE A 24 8.93 -3.25 0.78
C ILE A 24 7.52 -3.85 0.69
N SER A 25 6.63 -3.47 1.61
CA SER A 25 5.23 -3.92 1.59
C SER A 25 4.51 -3.48 0.31
N ALA A 26 4.70 -2.23 -0.10
CA ALA A 26 4.10 -1.69 -1.32
C ALA A 26 4.57 -2.46 -2.57
N VAL A 27 5.87 -2.76 -2.66
CA VAL A 27 6.43 -3.57 -3.75
C VAL A 27 5.82 -4.97 -3.76
N ILE A 28 5.82 -5.68 -2.63
CA ILE A 28 5.28 -7.04 -2.53
C ILE A 28 3.80 -7.07 -2.91
N VAL A 29 2.99 -6.19 -2.33
CA VAL A 29 1.55 -6.11 -2.62
C VAL A 29 1.30 -5.76 -4.08
N GLY A 30 2.06 -4.80 -4.62
CA GLY A 30 2.03 -4.43 -6.03
C GLY A 30 2.31 -5.61 -6.97
N THR A 31 3.42 -6.31 -6.73
CA THR A 31 3.81 -7.50 -7.49
C THR A 31 2.74 -8.59 -7.42
N LEU A 32 2.18 -8.86 -6.23
CA LEU A 32 1.11 -9.85 -6.06
C LEU A 32 -0.13 -9.48 -6.86
N ILE A 33 -0.54 -8.22 -6.79
CA ILE A 33 -1.67 -7.69 -7.57
C ILE A 33 -1.37 -7.88 -9.06
N GLY A 34 -0.21 -7.42 -9.54
CA GLY A 34 0.21 -7.57 -10.94
C GLY A 34 0.19 -8.99 -11.48
N LYS A 35 0.50 -9.98 -10.63
CA LYS A 35 0.42 -11.40 -10.97
C LYS A 35 -1.02 -11.92 -11.07
N THR A 36 -1.92 -11.35 -10.28
CA THR A 36 -3.33 -11.79 -10.20
C THR A 36 -4.29 -11.03 -11.09
N ILE A 37 -3.95 -9.81 -11.53
CA ILE A 37 -4.86 -9.00 -12.33
C ILE A 37 -5.00 -9.55 -13.75
N GLY A 38 -6.21 -9.46 -14.30
CA GLY A 38 -6.49 -9.83 -15.68
C GLY A 38 -5.78 -8.90 -16.68
N LYS A 39 -5.60 -9.39 -17.91
CA LYS A 39 -5.04 -8.58 -19.03
C LYS A 39 -5.81 -7.26 -19.15
N SER A 40 -5.10 -6.13 -19.25
CA SER A 40 -5.66 -4.76 -19.35
C SER A 40 -6.25 -4.15 -18.06
N SER A 41 -6.19 -4.84 -16.92
CA SER A 41 -6.63 -4.27 -15.63
C SER A 41 -5.58 -3.40 -14.92
N GLU A 42 -4.39 -3.26 -15.49
CA GLU A 42 -3.22 -2.57 -14.90
C GLU A 42 -3.53 -1.10 -14.57
N LYS A 43 -4.33 -0.45 -15.42
CA LYS A 43 -4.81 0.93 -15.24
C LYS A 43 -5.60 1.14 -13.95
N TYR A 44 -6.15 0.08 -13.35
CA TYR A 44 -6.89 0.14 -12.09
C TYR A 44 -6.01 -0.21 -10.87
N ALA A 45 -4.77 -0.64 -11.07
CA ALA A 45 -3.87 -1.04 -9.99
C ALA A 45 -3.63 0.13 -9.01
N PHE A 46 -3.42 1.34 -9.53
CA PHE A 46 -3.25 2.52 -8.70
C PHE A 46 -4.45 2.79 -7.81
N PHE A 47 -5.64 2.92 -8.40
CA PHE A 47 -6.85 3.20 -7.62
C PHE A 47 -7.16 2.09 -6.62
N SER A 48 -6.92 0.83 -6.97
CA SER A 48 -7.11 -0.30 -6.07
C SER A 48 -6.16 -0.21 -4.88
N ILE A 49 -4.85 -0.12 -5.15
CA ILE A 49 -3.83 -0.05 -4.10
C ILE A 49 -4.06 1.18 -3.22
N PHE A 50 -4.32 2.34 -3.82
CA PHE A 50 -4.62 3.58 -3.10
C PHE A 50 -5.82 3.44 -2.18
N THR A 51 -6.94 2.91 -2.69
CA THR A 51 -8.17 2.72 -1.91
C THR A 51 -7.92 1.81 -0.71
N TYR A 52 -7.25 0.68 -0.91
CA TYR A 52 -6.99 -0.27 0.18
C TYR A 52 -5.99 0.25 1.19
N ASN A 53 -4.98 0.98 0.74
CA ASN A 53 -3.99 1.58 1.61
C ASN A 53 -4.66 2.69 2.46
N LEU A 54 -5.54 3.50 1.86
CA LEU A 54 -6.34 4.50 2.58
C LEU A 54 -7.26 3.85 3.63
N ILE A 55 -7.98 2.78 3.27
CA ILE A 55 -8.80 2.01 4.23
C ILE A 55 -7.94 1.49 5.38
N GLY A 56 -6.76 0.93 5.09
CA GLY A 56 -5.85 0.43 6.11
C GLY A 56 -5.45 1.52 7.11
N TRP A 57 -5.07 2.70 6.62
CA TRP A 57 -4.73 3.84 7.49
C TRP A 57 -5.92 4.33 8.30
N ILE A 58 -7.13 4.40 7.71
CA ILE A 58 -8.35 4.75 8.44
C ILE A 58 -8.61 3.76 9.57
N LEU A 59 -8.46 2.45 9.31
CA LEU A 59 -8.63 1.42 10.34
C LEU A 59 -7.60 1.58 11.47
N VAL A 60 -6.34 1.88 11.15
CA VAL A 60 -5.31 2.16 12.16
C VAL A 60 -5.73 3.34 13.04
N PHE A 61 -6.17 4.45 12.45
CA PHE A 61 -6.64 5.62 13.20
C PHE A 61 -7.84 5.29 14.11
N LEU A 62 -8.79 4.49 13.63
CA LEU A 62 -10.02 4.18 14.37
C LEU A 62 -9.84 3.12 15.46
N PHE A 63 -8.94 2.16 15.27
CA PHE A 63 -8.88 0.96 16.13
C PHE A 63 -7.65 0.89 17.03
N THR A 64 -6.57 1.62 16.75
CA THR A 64 -5.38 1.66 17.63
C THR A 64 -5.51 2.72 18.72
N SER A 65 -4.89 2.47 19.87
CA SER A 65 -4.88 3.43 21.00
C SER A 65 -4.24 4.76 20.58
N ASP A 66 -3.12 4.71 19.86
CA ASP A 66 -2.41 5.90 19.38
C ASP A 66 -3.23 6.67 18.34
N GLY A 67 -3.92 5.96 17.44
CA GLY A 67 -4.82 6.55 16.47
C GLY A 67 -6.01 7.27 17.12
N LYS A 68 -6.63 6.64 18.12
CA LYS A 68 -7.73 7.22 18.90
C LYS A 68 -7.27 8.45 19.68
N LEU A 69 -6.09 8.40 20.30
CA LEU A 69 -5.50 9.55 20.99
C LEU A 69 -5.26 10.70 20.00
N ALA A 70 -4.64 10.43 18.84
CA ALA A 70 -4.42 11.45 17.81
C ALA A 70 -5.73 12.12 17.36
N LEU A 71 -6.80 11.36 17.18
CA LEU A 71 -8.12 11.87 16.84
C LEU A 71 -8.77 12.72 17.95
N GLN A 72 -8.57 12.34 19.22
CA GLN A 72 -9.13 13.05 20.38
C GLN A 72 -8.45 14.39 20.66
N TYR A 73 -7.14 14.47 20.51
CA TYR A 73 -6.39 15.71 20.78
C TYR A 73 -6.68 16.82 19.77
N GLY A 74 -7.05 16.46 18.53
CA GLY A 74 -7.47 17.42 17.51
C GLY A 74 -6.42 18.50 17.16
N GLY A 75 -6.83 19.51 16.39
CA GLY A 75 -6.01 20.68 16.10
C GLY A 75 -5.01 20.55 14.94
N ILE A 76 -4.05 21.47 14.88
CA ILE A 76 -3.11 21.65 13.75
C ILE A 76 -2.18 20.44 13.59
N ALA A 77 -1.80 19.79 14.70
CA ALA A 77 -0.95 18.60 14.64
C ALA A 77 -1.67 17.43 13.92
N LEU A 78 -2.98 17.27 14.15
CA LEU A 78 -3.78 16.23 13.49
C LEU A 78 -3.91 16.49 11.98
N SER A 79 -4.11 17.74 11.56
CA SER A 79 -4.19 18.05 10.13
C SER A 79 -2.86 17.84 9.40
N VAL A 80 -1.73 18.18 10.02
CA VAL A 80 -0.40 17.88 9.50
C VAL A 80 -0.16 16.38 9.43
N LEU A 81 -0.55 15.63 10.46
CA LEU A 81 -0.43 14.16 10.48
C LEU A 81 -1.27 13.49 9.39
N ILE A 82 -2.52 13.92 9.20
CA ILE A 82 -3.40 13.42 8.14
C ILE A 82 -2.81 13.76 6.77
N GLY A 83 -2.32 14.99 6.58
CA GLY A 83 -1.66 15.39 5.34
C GLY A 83 -0.43 14.53 5.04
N PHE A 84 0.42 14.30 6.04
CA PHE A 84 1.57 13.42 5.92
C PHE A 84 1.15 11.97 5.59
N ALA A 85 0.16 11.42 6.29
CA ALA A 85 -0.35 10.08 6.02
C ALA A 85 -0.89 9.95 4.59
N LEU A 86 -1.63 10.94 4.09
CA LEU A 86 -2.12 10.97 2.70
C LEU A 86 -0.98 10.98 1.69
N VAL A 87 0.06 11.79 1.92
CA VAL A 87 1.25 11.82 1.06
C VAL A 87 1.94 10.45 1.05
N MET A 88 2.10 9.82 2.21
CA MET A 88 2.71 8.48 2.31
C MET A 88 1.86 7.41 1.61
N VAL A 89 0.54 7.41 1.82
CA VAL A 89 -0.40 6.54 1.12
C VAL A 89 -0.27 6.69 -0.39
N PHE A 90 -0.16 7.93 -0.87
CA PHE A 90 0.01 8.23 -2.29
C PHE A 90 1.33 7.66 -2.83
N PHE A 91 2.46 7.91 -2.17
CA PHE A 91 3.76 7.38 -2.57
C PHE A 91 3.79 5.85 -2.61
N TYR A 92 3.30 5.19 -1.57
CA TYR A 92 3.23 3.72 -1.53
C TYR A 92 2.31 3.17 -2.63
N SER A 93 1.26 3.89 -2.98
CA SER A 93 0.37 3.49 -4.08
C SER A 93 1.05 3.61 -5.43
N ILE A 94 1.87 4.65 -5.67
CA ILE A 94 2.70 4.75 -6.89
C ILE A 94 3.65 3.57 -6.98
N ILE A 95 4.39 3.29 -5.90
CA ILE A 95 5.39 2.19 -5.86
C ILE A 95 4.73 0.85 -6.14
N GLY A 96 3.62 0.55 -5.45
CA GLY A 96 2.89 -0.70 -5.67
C GLY A 96 2.31 -0.81 -7.08
N SER A 97 1.83 0.30 -7.65
CA SER A 97 1.30 0.31 -9.02
C SER A 97 2.37 0.03 -10.05
N PHE A 98 3.57 0.57 -9.85
CA PHE A 98 4.71 0.29 -10.69
C PHE A 98 5.09 -1.20 -10.62
N GLY A 99 5.12 -1.77 -9.41
CA GLY A 99 5.34 -3.21 -9.22
C GLY A 99 4.27 -4.07 -9.93
N ALA A 100 3.01 -3.66 -9.85
CA ALA A 100 1.91 -4.35 -10.54
C ALA A 100 2.07 -4.30 -12.06
N PHE A 101 2.38 -3.13 -12.60
CA PHE A 101 2.59 -2.89 -14.03
C PHE A 101 3.77 -3.71 -14.59
N VAL A 102 4.90 -3.72 -13.89
CA VAL A 102 6.08 -4.49 -14.34
C VAL A 102 5.76 -5.97 -14.43
N VAL A 103 5.09 -6.52 -13.40
CA VAL A 103 4.77 -7.96 -13.34
C VAL A 103 3.71 -8.35 -14.36
N SER A 104 2.68 -7.53 -14.56
CA SER A 104 1.63 -7.82 -15.54
C SER A 104 2.19 -7.82 -16.97
N ASN A 105 3.07 -6.87 -17.31
CA ASN A 105 3.72 -6.82 -18.62
C ASN A 105 4.68 -7.99 -18.84
N LEU A 106 5.48 -8.37 -17.82
CA LEU A 106 6.32 -9.57 -17.88
C LEU A 106 5.49 -10.84 -18.09
N SER A 107 4.34 -10.95 -17.41
CA SER A 107 3.45 -12.10 -17.54
C SER A 107 2.80 -12.15 -18.92
N ARG A 108 2.50 -10.99 -19.52
CA ARG A 108 1.98 -10.89 -20.89
C ARG A 108 3.01 -11.37 -21.91
N ASN A 109 4.25 -10.88 -21.83
CA ASN A 109 5.32 -11.29 -22.76
C ASN A 109 5.54 -12.82 -22.72
N LYS A 110 5.53 -13.44 -21.54
CA LYS A 110 5.66 -14.90 -21.41
C LYS A 110 4.48 -15.68 -22.01
N GLN A 111 3.27 -15.13 -22.00
CA GLN A 111 2.12 -15.75 -22.65
C GLN A 111 2.17 -15.62 -24.16
N ASP A 112 2.69 -14.50 -24.67
CA ASP A 112 2.78 -14.23 -26.09
C ASP A 112 3.97 -14.99 -26.75
N GLU A 113 5.03 -15.31 -25.99
CA GLU A 113 6.15 -16.19 -26.41
C GLU A 113 5.84 -17.70 -26.35
N GLY A 114 4.73 -18.09 -25.72
CA GLY A 114 4.28 -19.48 -25.59
C GLY A 114 3.27 -19.95 -26.64
N LEU A 115 3.00 -19.10 -27.65
CA LEU A 115 2.18 -19.36 -28.83
C LEU A 115 3.05 -19.36 -30.09
#